data_AF-A0A661F4U8-F1
#
_entry.id   AF-A0A661F4U8-F1
#
_cell.length_a   1.000
_cell.length_b   1.000
_cell.length_c   1.000
_cell.angle_alpha   90.00
_cell.angle_beta   90.00
_cell.angle_gamma   90.00
#
_symmetry.space_group_name_H-M   'P 1'
#
loop_
_entity.id
_entity.type
_entity.pdbx_description
1 polymer ?
#
loop_
_entity_poly.entity_id
_entity_poly.type
_entity_poly.pdbx_seq_one_letter_code
_entity_poly.pdbx_strand_id
1 'polypeptide(L)'
;DWSDQTVVKGNVLLLLAALCWALSILHVRKHQWKGSALELAPWQIAVALLIVIPLAYWSETRPTVWSNELLVIVLYCGILTTAFGQWASIRVAQILPAVTVSLGFLMIPLAGILFSALWLGETLTLTLGVGTLLITLGLLLQIKRRV
;
A
#
# COMPACT_ATOMS: atom_id res chain seq x y z
N ASP A 1 -22.09 -3.17 6.49
CA ASP A 1 -23.33 -3.93 6.37
C ASP A 1 -23.10 -5.06 5.37
N TRP A 2 -23.38 -6.32 5.75
CA TRP A 2 -23.10 -7.49 4.89
C TRP A 2 -24.25 -7.81 3.92
N SER A 3 -25.40 -7.14 4.06
CA SER A 3 -26.49 -7.19 3.08
C SER A 3 -26.26 -6.30 1.86
N ASP A 4 -25.34 -5.34 1.92
CA ASP A 4 -25.05 -4.45 0.81
C ASP A 4 -24.09 -5.12 -0.19
N GLN A 5 -24.60 -5.40 -1.39
CA GLN A 5 -23.82 -6.01 -2.47
C GLN A 5 -22.58 -5.20 -2.86
N THR A 6 -22.62 -3.87 -2.72
CA THR A 6 -21.49 -2.98 -3.02
C THR A 6 -20.37 -3.18 -1.99
N VAL A 7 -20.74 -3.26 -0.71
CA VAL A 7 -19.79 -3.52 0.39
C VAL A 7 -19.17 -4.90 0.24
N VAL A 8 -19.98 -5.93 -0.08
CA VAL A 8 -19.48 -7.29 -0.31
C VAL A 8 -18.51 -7.34 -1.49
N LYS A 9 -18.84 -6.72 -2.63
CA LYS A 9 -17.94 -6.64 -3.79
C LYS A 9 -16.62 -5.95 -3.43
N GLY A 10 -16.68 -4.83 -2.70
CA GLY A 10 -15.49 -4.12 -2.22
C GLY A 10 -14.60 -5.00 -1.35
N ASN A 11 -15.19 -5.72 -0.39
CA ASN A 11 -14.44 -6.63 0.49
C ASN A 11 -13.79 -7.79 -0.28
N VAL A 12 -14.49 -8.37 -1.26
CA VAL A 12 -13.92 -9.42 -2.12
C VAL A 12 -12.72 -8.89 -2.90
N LEU A 13 -12.81 -7.69 -3.47
CA LEU A 13 -11.71 -7.04 -4.18
C LEU A 13 -10.50 -6.80 -3.26
N LEU A 14 -10.73 -6.36 -2.02
CA LEU A 14 -9.67 -6.18 -1.01
C LEU A 14 -8.97 -7.50 -0.68
N LEU A 15 -9.72 -8.60 -0.53
CA LEU A 15 -9.15 -9.93 -0.27
C LEU A 15 -8.33 -10.44 -1.45
N LEU A 16 -8.82 -10.26 -2.69
CA LEU A 16 -8.08 -10.60 -3.90
C LEU A 16 -6.80 -9.78 -4.02
N ALA A 17 -6.85 -8.48 -3.73
CA ALA A 17 -5.68 -7.62 -3.72
C ALA A 17 -4.64 -8.10 -2.68
N ALA A 18 -5.09 -8.45 -1.47
CA ALA A 18 -4.21 -8.99 -0.42
C ALA A 18 -3.58 -10.33 -0.83
N LEU A 19 -4.33 -11.21 -1.50
CA LEU A 19 -3.81 -12.48 -2.03
C LEU A 19 -2.77 -12.26 -3.13
N CYS A 20 -3.05 -11.38 -4.09
CA CYS A 20 -2.09 -11.01 -5.14
C CYS A 20 -0.78 -10.47 -4.54
N TRP A 21 -0.88 -9.64 -3.51
CA TRP A 21 0.28 -9.12 -2.80
C TRP A 21 1.04 -10.22 -2.03
N ALA A 22 0.35 -11.12 -1.33
CA ALA A 22 0.99 -12.24 -0.65
C ALA A 22 1.76 -13.15 -1.63
N LEU A 23 1.17 -13.45 -2.78
CA LEU A 23 1.81 -14.21 -3.86
C LEU A 23 3.02 -13.48 -4.44
N SER A 24 2.96 -12.16 -4.61
CA SER A 24 4.09 -11.37 -5.11
C SER A 24 5.28 -11.42 -4.14
N ILE A 25 5.04 -11.32 -2.82
CA ILE A 25 6.10 -11.46 -1.81
C ILE A 25 6.76 -12.84 -1.89
N LEU A 26 5.96 -13.90 -1.97
CA LEU A 26 6.47 -15.28 -2.06
C LEU A 26 7.29 -15.49 -3.34
N HIS A 27 6.82 -14.96 -4.47
CA HIS A 27 7.52 -15.02 -5.74
C HIS A 27 8.85 -14.27 -5.67
N VAL A 28 8.85 -13.02 -5.19
CA VAL A 28 10.07 -12.20 -5.05
C VAL A 28 11.10 -12.88 -4.15
N ARG A 29 10.67 -13.56 -3.07
CA ARG A 29 11.57 -14.24 -2.14
C ARG A 29 12.14 -15.55 -2.66
N LYS A 30 11.38 -16.33 -3.44
CA LYS A 30 11.81 -17.62 -3.97
C LYS A 30 12.60 -17.50 -5.27
N HIS A 31 12.38 -16.43 -6.03
CA HIS A 31 13.01 -16.24 -7.32
C HIS A 31 14.41 -15.61 -7.18
N GLN A 32 15.40 -16.20 -7.85
CA GLN A 32 16.75 -15.67 -7.95
C GLN A 32 16.80 -14.65 -9.10
N TRP A 33 16.56 -13.38 -8.77
CA TRP A 33 16.54 -12.30 -9.75
C TRP A 33 17.95 -12.02 -10.28
N LYS A 34 18.08 -11.92 -11.61
CA LYS A 34 19.31 -11.49 -12.29
C LYS A 34 19.35 -9.98 -12.59
N GLY A 35 18.44 -9.20 -12.01
CA GLY A 35 18.29 -7.77 -12.25
C GLY A 35 17.90 -6.99 -11.00
N SER A 36 18.08 -5.67 -11.03
CA SER A 36 17.77 -4.79 -9.90
C SER A 36 16.26 -4.51 -9.77
N ALA A 37 15.80 -4.14 -8.58
CA ALA A 37 14.39 -3.75 -8.35
C ALA A 37 13.93 -2.60 -9.28
N LEU A 38 14.86 -1.71 -9.63
CA LEU A 38 14.64 -0.59 -10.54
C LEU A 38 14.46 -1.04 -12.00
N GLU A 39 15.05 -2.16 -12.41
CA GLU A 39 14.86 -2.71 -13.76
C GLU A 39 13.48 -3.35 -13.91
N LEU A 40 12.90 -3.86 -12.81
CA LEU A 40 11.57 -4.47 -12.80
C LEU A 40 10.42 -3.46 -12.68
N ALA A 41 10.64 -2.33 -12.00
CA ALA A 41 9.59 -1.36 -11.72
C ALA A 41 8.89 -0.81 -12.99
N PRO A 42 9.58 -0.47 -14.10
CA PRO A 42 8.93 -0.03 -15.34
C PRO A 42 7.99 -1.08 -15.92
N TRP A 43 8.39 -2.37 -15.88
CA TRP A 43 7.56 -3.46 -16.37
C TRP A 43 6.33 -3.68 -15.50
N GLN A 44 6.46 -3.55 -14.18
CA GLN A 44 5.31 -3.62 -13.27
C GLN A 44 4.29 -2.50 -13.56
N ILE A 45 4.78 -1.27 -13.75
CA ILE A 45 3.93 -0.12 -14.08
C ILE A 45 3.29 -0.29 -15.46
N ALA A 46 4.03 -0.80 -16.46
CA ALA A 46 3.49 -1.06 -17.78
C ALA A 46 2.35 -2.09 -17.75
N VAL A 47 2.54 -3.20 -17.02
CA VAL A 47 1.49 -4.21 -16.83
C VAL A 47 0.29 -3.63 -16.08
N ALA A 48 0.52 -2.81 -15.05
CA ALA A 48 -0.56 -2.13 -14.35
C ALA A 48 -1.33 -1.18 -15.29
N LEU A 49 -0.65 -0.42 -16.15
CA LEU A 49 -1.27 0.47 -17.13
C LEU A 49 -2.11 -0.29 -18.15
N LEU A 50 -1.67 -1.47 -18.61
CA LEU A 50 -2.45 -2.32 -19.51
C LEU A 50 -3.80 -2.76 -18.91
N ILE A 51 -3.91 -2.81 -17.59
CA ILE A 51 -5.15 -3.15 -16.89
C ILE A 51 -5.95 -1.88 -16.55
N VAL A 52 -5.29 -0.83 -16.08
CA VAL A 52 -5.95 0.40 -15.60
C VAL A 52 -6.48 1.25 -16.75
N ILE A 53 -5.75 1.40 -17.87
CA ILE A 53 -6.19 2.23 -19.00
C ILE A 53 -7.53 1.75 -19.58
N PRO A 54 -7.72 0.44 -19.89
CA PRO A 54 -9.00 -0.02 -20.41
C PRO A 54 -10.12 0.13 -19.38
N LEU A 55 -9.88 -0.19 -18.11
CA LEU A 55 -10.87 0.02 -17.05
C LEU A 55 -11.28 1.49 -16.92
N ALA A 56 -10.32 2.41 -16.99
CA ALA A 56 -10.59 3.85 -16.97
C ALA A 56 -11.41 4.28 -18.20
N TYR A 57 -11.10 3.74 -19.38
CA TYR A 57 -11.81 4.04 -20.63
C TYR A 57 -13.29 3.60 -20.61
N TRP A 58 -13.59 2.42 -20.04
CA TRP A 58 -14.97 1.92 -19.94
C TRP A 58 -15.72 2.40 -18.70
N SER A 59 -15.02 2.97 -17.71
CA SER A 59 -15.66 3.53 -16.53
C SER A 59 -16.31 4.88 -16.82
N GLU A 60 -17.50 5.12 -16.25
CA GLU A 60 -18.13 6.45 -16.24
C GLU A 60 -17.32 7.39 -15.35
N THR A 61 -16.28 7.98 -15.91
CA THR A 61 -15.42 8.95 -15.25
C THR A 61 -15.76 10.35 -15.70
N ARG A 62 -15.69 11.31 -14.77
CA ARG A 62 -15.78 12.73 -15.13
C ARG A 62 -14.51 13.13 -15.89
N PRO A 63 -14.60 14.00 -16.91
CA PRO A 63 -13.43 14.51 -17.60
C PRO A 63 -12.45 15.14 -16.60
N THR A 64 -11.17 14.79 -16.71
CA THR A 64 -10.13 15.36 -15.85
C THR A 64 -9.97 16.85 -16.11
N VAL A 65 -10.16 17.66 -15.07
CA VAL A 65 -9.87 19.10 -15.12
C VAL A 65 -8.41 19.29 -14.72
N TRP A 66 -7.57 19.62 -15.70
CA TRP A 66 -6.15 19.83 -15.45
C TRP A 66 -5.91 21.15 -14.71
N SER A 67 -5.17 21.08 -13.60
CA SER A 67 -4.74 22.23 -12.81
C SER A 67 -3.29 22.05 -12.35
N ASN A 68 -2.63 23.15 -11.99
CA ASN A 68 -1.27 23.08 -11.44
C ASN A 68 -1.24 22.26 -10.14
N GLU A 69 -2.30 22.34 -9.33
CA GLU A 69 -2.46 21.54 -8.13
C GLU A 69 -2.54 20.04 -8.45
N LEU A 70 -3.37 19.65 -9.42
CA LEU A 70 -3.46 18.26 -9.87
C LEU A 70 -2.11 17.75 -10.39
N LEU A 71 -1.38 18.58 -11.13
CA LEU A 71 -0.05 18.21 -11.61
C LEU A 71 0.92 17.92 -10.45
N VAL A 72 0.93 18.78 -9.42
CA VAL A 72 1.76 18.57 -8.22
C VAL A 72 1.35 17.30 -7.48
N ILE A 73 0.04 17.04 -7.33
CA ILE A 73 -0.48 15.82 -6.72
C ILE A 73 -0.03 14.59 -7.50
N VAL A 74 -0.18 14.59 -8.82
CA VAL A 74 0.22 13.47 -9.70
C VAL A 74 1.73 13.23 -9.62
N LEU A 75 2.55 14.28 -9.64
CA LEU A 75 4.01 14.16 -9.52
C LEU A 75 4.42 13.62 -8.14
N TYR A 76 3.79 14.12 -7.07
CA TYR A 76 3.99 13.61 -5.72
C TYR A 76 3.61 12.11 -5.63
N CYS A 77 2.42 11.76 -6.13
CA CYS A 77 1.92 10.38 -6.13
C CYS A 77 2.81 9.43 -6.95
N GLY A 78 3.22 9.85 -8.14
CA GLY A 78 4.03 9.04 -9.05
C GLY A 78 5.47 8.87 -8.59
N ILE A 79 6.14 9.97 -8.21
CA ILE A 79 7.57 9.94 -7.92
C ILE A 79 7.82 9.50 -6.47
N LEU A 80 7.24 10.21 -5.50
CA LEU A 80 7.56 10.02 -4.08
C LEU A 80 6.87 8.77 -3.51
N THR A 81 5.57 8.60 -3.76
CA THR A 81 4.82 7.50 -3.16
C THR A 81 4.98 6.21 -3.97
N THR A 82 4.90 6.28 -5.30
CA THR A 82 4.99 5.07 -6.14
C THR A 82 6.43 4.67 -6.42
N ALA A 83 7.21 5.47 -7.15
CA ALA A 83 8.55 5.05 -7.58
C ALA A 83 9.53 4.87 -6.40
N PHE A 84 9.66 5.90 -5.56
CA PHE A 84 10.54 5.83 -4.40
C PHE A 84 10.02 4.84 -3.34
N GLY A 85 8.72 4.86 -3.03
CA GLY A 85 8.12 3.94 -2.08
C GLY A 85 8.29 2.47 -2.48
N GLN A 86 8.08 2.13 -3.75
CA GLN A 86 8.25 0.76 -4.25
C GLN A 86 9.72 0.33 -4.23
N TRP A 87 10.64 1.20 -4.68
CA TRP A 87 12.07 0.93 -4.59
C TRP A 87 12.50 0.69 -3.14
N ALA A 88 12.16 1.60 -2.23
CA ALA A 88 12.52 1.49 -0.82
C ALA A 88 11.97 0.20 -0.20
N SER A 89 10.71 -0.15 -0.51
CA SER A 89 10.06 -1.37 -0.04
C SER A 89 10.80 -2.64 -0.49
N ILE A 90 11.18 -2.73 -1.77
CA ILE A 90 11.92 -3.88 -2.29
C ILE A 90 13.33 -3.93 -1.69
N ARG A 91 14.03 -2.78 -1.59
CA ARG A 91 15.38 -2.73 -1.02
C ARG A 91 15.38 -3.14 0.45
N VAL A 92 14.45 -2.63 1.25
CA VAL A 92 14.27 -3.02 2.65
C VAL A 92 13.96 -4.51 2.76
N ALA A 93 13.13 -5.05 1.88
CA ALA A 93 12.83 -6.48 1.82
C ALA A 93 14.03 -7.37 1.44
N GLN A 94 15.01 -6.83 0.70
CA GLN A 94 16.23 -7.53 0.31
C GLN A 94 17.31 -7.50 1.40
N ILE A 95 17.43 -6.40 2.15
CA ILE A 95 18.54 -6.18 3.10
C ILE A 95 18.18 -6.50 4.56
N LEU A 96 16.90 -6.52 4.93
CA LEU A 96 16.45 -6.78 6.31
C LEU A 96 15.79 -8.15 6.46
N PRO A 97 15.85 -8.75 7.68
CA PRO A 97 15.08 -9.95 7.99
C PRO A 97 13.58 -9.72 7.80
N ALA A 98 12.88 -10.76 7.32
CA ALA A 98 11.45 -10.73 7.02
C ALA A 98 10.57 -10.09 8.10
N VAL A 99 10.83 -10.40 9.37
CA VAL A 99 10.07 -9.87 10.50
C VAL A 99 10.30 -8.37 10.68
N THR A 100 11.53 -7.88 10.49
CA THR A 100 11.83 -6.44 10.61
C THR A 100 11.10 -5.63 9.54
N VAL A 101 11.02 -6.17 8.32
CA VAL A 101 10.26 -5.57 7.21
C VAL A 101 8.77 -5.52 7.56
N SER A 102 8.21 -6.64 8.05
CA SER A 102 6.81 -6.69 8.47
C SER A 102 6.49 -5.69 9.59
N LEU A 103 7.35 -5.60 10.60
CA LEU A 103 7.22 -4.61 11.68
C LEU A 103 7.29 -3.17 11.14
N GLY A 104 8.22 -2.91 10.22
CA GLY A 104 8.34 -1.61 9.56
C GLY A 104 7.08 -1.22 8.79
N PHE A 105 6.46 -2.14 8.06
CA PHE A 105 5.22 -1.86 7.32
C PHE A 105 3.99 -1.67 8.23
N LEU A 106 3.99 -2.21 9.45
CA LEU A 106 2.95 -1.90 10.44
C LEU A 106 3.01 -0.43 10.91
N MET A 107 4.12 0.28 10.70
CA MET A 107 4.19 1.72 10.96
C MET A 107 3.40 2.54 9.94
N ILE A 108 3.14 2.02 8.73
CA ILE A 108 2.40 2.73 7.68
C ILE A 108 0.98 3.10 8.14
N PRO A 109 0.13 2.17 8.63
CA PRO A 109 -1.20 2.52 9.12
C PRO A 109 -1.16 3.44 10.35
N LEU A 110 -0.17 3.29 11.24
CA LEU A 110 -0.01 4.17 12.41
C LEU A 110 0.32 5.61 12.00
N ALA A 111 1.25 5.77 11.06
CA ALA A 111 1.59 7.07 10.49
C ALA A 111 0.41 7.69 9.74
N GLY A 112 -0.35 6.89 9.00
CA GLY A 112 -1.57 7.33 8.31
C GLY A 112 -2.61 7.91 9.26
N ILE A 113 -2.90 7.22 10.37
CA ILE A 113 -3.83 7.71 11.40
C ILE A 113 -3.30 8.98 12.05
N LEU A 114 -2.01 9.02 12.39
CA LEU A 114 -1.38 10.18 13.00
C LEU A 114 -1.43 11.41 12.07
N PHE A 115 -1.07 11.25 10.80
CA PHE A 115 -1.10 12.35 9.83
C PHE A 115 -2.54 12.77 9.49
N SER A 116 -3.51 11.85 9.48
CA SER A 116 -4.91 12.22 9.32
C SER A 116 -5.39 13.11 10.47
N ALA A 117 -5.09 12.72 11.72
CA ALA A 117 -5.47 13.51 12.88
C ALA A 117 -4.76 14.88 12.93
N LEU A 118 -3.46 14.92 12.65
CA LEU A 118 -2.65 16.15 12.76
C LEU A 118 -2.84 17.12 11.60
N TRP A 119 -2.95 16.60 10.36
CA TRP A 119 -2.92 17.42 9.15
C TRP A 119 -4.32 17.67 8.58
N LEU A 120 -5.20 16.67 8.63
CA LEU A 120 -6.58 16.77 8.15
C LEU A 120 -7.56 17.17 9.26
N GLY A 121 -7.13 17.12 10.53
CA GLY A 121 -7.97 17.44 11.68
C GLY A 121 -9.09 16.42 11.91
N GLU A 122 -8.95 15.19 11.39
CA GLU A 122 -9.97 14.16 11.52
C GLU A 122 -10.14 13.71 12.98
N THR A 123 -11.40 13.54 13.39
CA THR A 123 -11.71 13.03 14.73
C THR A 123 -11.38 11.54 14.83
N LEU A 124 -10.49 11.19 15.76
CA LEU A 124 -10.15 9.80 16.03
C LEU A 124 -11.35 9.09 16.68
N THR A 125 -12.03 8.27 15.88
CA THR A 125 -13.10 7.42 16.41
C THR A 125 -12.55 6.40 17.40
N LEU A 126 -13.40 5.97 18.34
CA LEU A 126 -13.01 4.97 19.34
C LEU A 126 -12.53 3.67 18.68
N THR A 127 -13.15 3.28 17.56
CA THR A 127 -12.75 2.12 16.75
C THR A 127 -11.35 2.27 16.18
N LEU A 128 -11.00 3.43 15.61
CA LEU A 128 -9.65 3.71 15.08
C LEU A 128 -8.61 3.69 16.22
N GLY A 129 -8.95 4.28 17.38
CA GLY A 129 -8.10 4.27 18.56
C GLY A 129 -7.79 2.85 19.04
N VAL A 130 -8.81 2.00 19.17
CA VAL A 130 -8.66 0.59 19.56
C VAL A 130 -7.85 -0.19 18.52
N GLY A 131 -8.10 0.01 17.22
CA GLY A 131 -7.33 -0.62 16.15
C GLY A 131 -5.84 -0.26 16.20
N THR A 132 -5.53 1.02 16.41
CA THR A 132 -4.16 1.53 16.58
C THR A 132 -3.47 0.90 17.80
N LEU A 133 -4.20 0.77 18.91
CA LEU A 133 -3.74 0.12 20.15
C LEU A 133 -3.44 -1.37 19.93
N LEU A 134 -4.29 -2.09 19.21
CA LEU A 134 -4.07 -3.51 18.90
C LEU A 134 -2.85 -3.72 17.99
N ILE A 135 -2.67 -2.87 16.97
CA ILE A 135 -1.49 -2.93 16.08
C ILE A 135 -0.21 -2.69 16.88
N THR A 136 -0.18 -1.64 17.71
CA THR A 136 0.99 -1.31 18.54
C THR A 136 1.30 -2.39 19.58
N LEU A 137 0.28 -2.95 20.24
CA LEU A 137 0.47 -4.08 21.17
C LEU A 137 1.00 -5.33 20.46
N GLY A 138 0.47 -5.67 19.27
CA GLY A 138 0.97 -6.77 18.46
C GLY A 138 2.44 -6.60 18.10
N LEU A 139 2.84 -5.38 17.73
CA LEU A 139 4.23 -5.00 17.45
C LEU A 139 5.13 -5.22 18.67
N LEU A 140 4.72 -4.70 19.84
CA LEU A 140 5.46 -4.81 21.10
C LEU A 140 5.64 -6.26 21.56
N LEU A 141 4.59 -7.09 21.46
CA LEU A 141 4.65 -8.51 21.79
C LEU A 141 5.65 -9.26 20.90
N GLN A 142 5.68 -8.93 19.61
CA GLN A 142 6.57 -9.57 18.64
C GLN A 142 8.04 -9.19 18.85
N ILE A 143 8.31 -7.95 19.28
CA ILE A 143 9.64 -7.49 19.71
C ILE A 143 10.08 -8.21 20.98
N LYS A 144 9.19 -8.30 21.99
CA LYS A 144 9.50 -8.94 23.28
C LYS A 144 9.84 -10.43 23.15
N ARG A 145 9.29 -11.13 22.16
CA ARG A 145 9.57 -12.56 21.92
C ARG A 145 10.96 -12.81 21.31
N ARG A 146 11.71 -11.76 20.96
CA ARG A 146 13.06 -11.83 20.38
C ARG A 146 14.19 -11.46 21.35
N VAL A 147 13.86 -10.89 22.51
CA VAL A 147 14.79 -10.59 23.61
C VAL A 147 14.68 -11.71 24.64
#